data_AF-A0A9W4DR21-F1
#
_entry.id   AF-A0A9W4DR21-F1
#
_cell.length_a   1.000
_cell.length_b   1.000
_cell.length_c   1.000
_cell.angle_alpha   90.00
_cell.angle_beta   90.00
_cell.angle_gamma   90.00
#
_symmetry.space_group_name_H-M   'P 1'
#
loop_
_entity.id
_entity.type
_entity.pdbx_description
1 polymer ?
#
loop_
_entity_poly.entity_id
_entity_poly.type
_entity_poly.pdbx_seq_one_letter_code
_entity_poly.pdbx_strand_id
1 'polypeptide(L)'
;MESLSETTWDILICGTGLQNSLLALALSRSKKKILHVDSKKYYGNNEAAFSLQELDDWVTEAQKCSSKSIFKNVKISKKVISESLKLQSSRSYSLSLSPQIIYTKSSLLEYLISSKAYRHIEFQAVGNWWICDQENCSKMRKIPTGREDIFRDKSIDNRGKRNLMRFLKSMLNDEELSQHCQEFGQQTLDEYLDNRFELPLYLRQVIAAITLTLNPIHKTSVEWAIPRISRYLKSFGAFGPGFNAVVPKWGGCAEIAQVACRACAVGGGVYMLDTTIQSINPPEEDRDGLKEILLSNGSAISVKNVVTNTDQFSEAKMTVSKIVAVVPSSLDSLFNTSIDIAPVPAVCLVVFPPESIETQGITNSLPIYITIHSSGTGECPTDQCVLYGTTIASENSKALLESSVSNILKTVQGNRLESLLSLSYDQESRITSHTKNPECVVTEPFVDPAFDDNILRSVEREWKFLTQEDEIPGTFMNFEELPN
;
A
#
# COMPACT_ATOMS: atom_id res chain seq x y z
N MET A 1 -19.99 22.82 -23.11
CA MET A 1 -20.31 21.78 -22.10
C MET A 1 -21.79 21.90 -21.83
N GLU A 2 -22.55 20.82 -21.99
CA GLU A 2 -23.91 20.74 -21.43
C GLU A 2 -23.84 21.00 -19.93
N SER A 3 -24.88 21.62 -19.35
CA SER A 3 -24.92 21.82 -17.91
C SER A 3 -25.01 20.46 -17.20
N LEU A 4 -24.45 20.38 -15.98
CA LEU A 4 -24.48 19.13 -15.18
C LEU A 4 -25.90 18.59 -15.01
N SER A 5 -26.88 19.49 -14.90
CA SER A 5 -28.31 19.21 -14.74
C SER A 5 -29.03 18.77 -16.01
N GLU A 6 -28.55 19.17 -17.19
CA GLU A 6 -29.12 18.76 -18.48
C GLU A 6 -28.57 17.41 -18.94
N THR A 7 -27.48 16.93 -18.32
CA THR A 7 -26.84 15.68 -18.67
C THR A 7 -27.45 14.53 -17.89
N THR A 8 -27.98 13.52 -18.58
CA THR A 8 -28.25 12.21 -17.97
C THR A 8 -26.95 11.42 -17.86
N TRP A 9 -26.54 11.13 -16.63
CA TRP A 9 -25.32 10.39 -16.33
C TRP A 9 -25.59 8.89 -16.29
N ASP A 10 -24.67 8.09 -16.82
CA ASP A 10 -24.77 6.63 -16.68
C ASP A 10 -24.26 6.18 -15.32
N ILE A 11 -23.18 6.80 -14.82
CA ILE A 11 -22.48 6.39 -13.61
C ILE A 11 -22.03 7.63 -12.83
N LEU A 12 -22.38 7.68 -11.54
CA LEU A 12 -21.78 8.58 -10.55
C LEU A 12 -20.83 7.78 -9.66
N ILE A 13 -19.57 8.19 -9.57
CA ILE A 13 -18.57 7.62 -8.66
C ILE A 13 -18.29 8.64 -7.54
N CYS A 14 -18.38 8.21 -6.29
CA CYS A 14 -18.14 9.06 -5.12
C CYS A 14 -16.89 8.65 -4.34
N GLY A 15 -15.93 9.54 -4.28
CA GLY A 15 -14.63 9.38 -3.67
C GLY A 15 -13.59 8.94 -4.70
N THR A 16 -12.40 9.54 -4.64
CA THR A 16 -11.26 9.29 -5.53
C THR A 16 -10.19 8.44 -4.88
N GLY A 17 -10.59 7.57 -3.94
CA GLY A 17 -9.70 6.54 -3.39
C GLY A 17 -9.21 5.59 -4.49
N LEU A 18 -8.22 4.74 -4.16
CA LEU A 18 -7.57 3.89 -5.15
C LEU A 18 -8.56 2.98 -5.91
N GLN A 19 -9.47 2.30 -5.19
CA GLN A 19 -10.47 1.41 -5.80
C GLN A 19 -11.37 2.17 -6.80
N ASN A 20 -11.92 3.31 -6.39
CA ASN A 20 -12.81 4.12 -7.22
C ASN A 20 -12.09 4.73 -8.43
N SER A 21 -10.84 5.11 -8.23
CA SER A 21 -10.00 5.62 -9.33
C SER A 21 -9.69 4.52 -10.34
N LEU A 22 -9.35 3.31 -9.90
CA LEU A 22 -9.16 2.16 -10.78
C LEU A 22 -10.47 1.79 -11.50
N LEU A 23 -11.63 1.85 -10.84
CA LEU A 23 -12.91 1.68 -11.51
C LEU A 23 -13.14 2.73 -12.60
N ALA A 24 -12.82 4.00 -12.30
CA ALA A 24 -12.87 5.08 -13.28
C ALA A 24 -11.95 4.80 -14.48
N LEU A 25 -10.73 4.29 -14.25
CA LEU A 25 -9.84 3.85 -15.32
C LEU A 25 -10.47 2.74 -16.16
N ALA A 26 -11.04 1.69 -15.54
CA ALA A 26 -11.67 0.59 -16.27
C ALA A 26 -12.86 1.07 -17.12
N LEU A 27 -13.62 2.03 -16.63
CA LEU A 27 -14.77 2.62 -17.33
C LEU A 27 -14.37 3.66 -18.39
N SER A 28 -13.11 4.13 -18.42
CA SER A 28 -12.68 5.26 -19.27
C SER A 28 -12.93 5.09 -20.76
N ARG A 29 -13.01 3.85 -21.26
CA ARG A 29 -13.28 3.54 -22.69
C ARG A 29 -14.65 2.91 -22.95
N SER A 30 -15.53 2.88 -21.94
CA SER A 30 -16.86 2.27 -22.03
C SER A 30 -17.90 3.11 -22.80
N LYS A 31 -17.55 4.34 -23.22
CA LYS A 31 -18.45 5.34 -23.82
C LYS A 31 -19.61 5.79 -22.91
N LYS A 32 -19.59 5.42 -21.63
CA LYS A 32 -20.57 5.85 -20.62
C LYS A 32 -20.30 7.30 -20.21
N LYS A 33 -21.35 8.06 -19.92
CA LYS A 33 -21.24 9.40 -19.29
C LYS A 33 -20.98 9.22 -17.79
N ILE A 34 -19.75 9.52 -17.35
CA ILE A 34 -19.31 9.29 -15.97
C ILE A 34 -19.11 10.63 -15.27
N LEU A 35 -19.74 10.80 -14.12
CA LEU A 35 -19.45 11.88 -13.18
C LEU A 35 -18.70 11.30 -11.99
N HIS A 36 -17.56 11.89 -11.64
CA HIS A 36 -16.72 11.44 -10.53
C HIS A 36 -16.53 12.59 -9.54
N VAL A 37 -17.05 12.44 -8.34
CA VAL A 37 -17.03 13.48 -7.30
C VAL A 37 -16.22 13.03 -6.09
N ASP A 38 -15.63 13.97 -5.36
CA ASP A 38 -15.02 13.71 -4.05
C ASP A 38 -15.34 14.85 -3.08
N SER A 39 -15.66 14.49 -1.84
CA SER A 39 -15.80 15.44 -0.74
C SER A 39 -14.51 16.17 -0.39
N LYS A 40 -13.35 15.58 -0.69
CA LYS A 40 -12.03 16.16 -0.42
C LYS A 40 -11.62 17.13 -1.52
N LYS A 41 -10.69 18.03 -1.18
CA LYS A 41 -10.07 19.00 -2.09
C LYS A 41 -8.88 18.44 -2.86
N TYR A 42 -8.57 17.17 -2.65
CA TYR A 42 -7.41 16.46 -3.19
C TYR A 42 -7.83 15.05 -3.60
N TYR A 43 -7.05 14.42 -4.48
CA TYR A 43 -7.28 13.06 -4.95
C TYR A 43 -6.71 12.00 -4.01
N GLY A 44 -7.18 10.76 -4.13
CA GLY A 44 -6.58 9.59 -3.47
C GLY A 44 -7.16 9.25 -2.11
N ASN A 45 -7.93 10.15 -1.49
CA ASN A 45 -8.59 9.96 -0.20
C ASN A 45 -7.67 9.35 0.88
N ASN A 46 -7.77 8.04 1.13
CA ASN A 46 -6.98 7.33 2.15
C ASN A 46 -5.55 7.01 1.69
N GLU A 47 -5.32 7.01 0.39
CA GLU A 47 -4.03 6.80 -0.27
C GLU A 47 -3.36 8.13 -0.67
N ALA A 48 -3.91 9.27 -0.26
CA ALA A 48 -3.39 10.59 -0.62
C ALA A 48 -1.94 10.82 -0.18
N ALA A 49 -1.23 11.64 -0.94
CA ALA A 49 0.11 12.12 -0.62
C ALA A 49 0.13 13.66 -0.62
N PHE A 50 0.87 14.24 0.32
CA PHE A 50 0.78 15.66 0.63
C PHE A 50 2.12 16.38 0.63
N SER A 51 2.13 17.61 0.13
CA SER A 51 3.16 18.58 0.48
C SER A 51 3.10 18.95 1.98
N LEU A 52 4.13 19.60 2.52
CA LEU A 52 4.17 19.92 3.97
C LEU A 52 2.99 20.79 4.44
N GLN A 53 2.52 21.71 3.60
CA GLN A 53 1.38 22.59 3.89
C GLN A 53 0.06 21.84 3.84
N GLU A 54 -0.16 21.03 2.80
CA GLU A 54 -1.36 20.19 2.69
C GLU A 54 -1.42 19.17 3.82
N LEU A 55 -0.27 18.68 4.29
CA LEU A 55 -0.20 17.78 5.43
C LEU A 55 -0.65 18.48 6.73
N ASP A 56 -0.27 19.73 6.94
CA ASP A 56 -0.72 20.50 8.12
C ASP A 56 -2.23 20.75 8.09
N ASP A 57 -2.78 21.03 6.90
CA ASP A 57 -4.21 21.20 6.69
C ASP A 57 -4.96 19.88 6.96
N TRP A 58 -4.44 18.76 6.43
CA TRP A 58 -4.98 17.43 6.67
C TRP A 58 -4.95 17.04 8.15
N VAL A 59 -3.85 17.29 8.87
CA VAL A 59 -3.75 17.01 10.32
C VAL A 59 -4.80 17.81 11.08
N THR A 60 -4.97 19.09 10.74
CA THR A 60 -5.96 19.98 11.37
C THR A 60 -7.38 19.46 11.15
N GLU A 61 -7.70 18.99 9.95
CA GLU A 61 -9.00 18.40 9.63
C GLU A 61 -9.22 17.07 10.37
N ALA A 62 -8.22 16.17 10.34
CA ALA A 62 -8.30 14.85 10.97
C ALA A 62 -8.49 14.95 12.49
N GLN A 63 -7.87 15.93 13.14
CA GLN A 63 -8.05 16.19 14.57
C GLN A 63 -9.45 16.71 14.91
N LYS A 64 -10.08 17.50 14.03
CA LYS A 64 -11.45 18.01 14.22
C LYS A 64 -12.52 16.94 14.00
N CYS A 65 -12.34 16.06 13.02
CA CYS A 65 -13.35 15.08 12.59
C CYS A 65 -13.06 13.63 13.04
N SER A 66 -12.41 13.47 14.21
CA SER A 66 -11.95 12.18 14.73
C SER A 66 -13.05 11.11 14.84
N SER A 67 -14.32 11.48 15.08
CA SER A 67 -15.39 10.48 15.25
C SER A 67 -15.78 9.75 13.96
N LYS A 68 -15.77 10.43 12.81
CA LYS A 68 -16.19 9.87 11.51
C LYS A 68 -15.02 9.37 10.65
N SER A 69 -13.81 9.88 10.90
CA SER A 69 -12.60 9.47 10.18
C SER A 69 -12.13 8.06 10.57
N ILE A 70 -11.53 7.34 9.63
CA ILE A 70 -10.76 6.12 9.89
C ILE A 70 -9.37 6.42 10.46
N PHE A 71 -8.92 7.67 10.36
CA PHE A 71 -7.66 8.15 10.93
C PHE A 71 -7.92 8.66 12.34
N LYS A 72 -7.25 8.05 13.32
CA LYS A 72 -7.38 8.40 14.75
C LYS A 72 -6.04 8.85 15.31
N ASN A 73 -6.10 9.52 16.46
CA ASN A 73 -4.94 9.84 17.29
C ASN A 73 -3.77 10.48 16.50
N VAL A 74 -4.10 11.39 15.59
CA VAL A 74 -3.17 12.07 14.68
C VAL A 74 -2.34 13.10 15.44
N LYS A 75 -1.01 12.99 15.35
CA LYS A 75 -0.06 13.92 15.96
C LYS A 75 1.08 14.20 14.99
N ILE A 76 1.42 15.47 14.83
CA ILE A 76 2.57 15.89 14.04
C ILE A 76 3.55 16.67 14.91
N SER A 77 4.84 16.44 14.69
CA SER A 77 5.93 17.22 15.27
C SER A 77 6.92 17.58 14.18
N LYS A 78 7.40 18.83 14.19
CA LYS A 78 8.42 19.34 13.28
C LYS A 78 9.55 19.93 14.11
N LYS A 79 10.79 19.65 13.74
CA LYS A 79 12.00 20.13 14.42
C LYS A 79 12.94 20.80 13.43
N VAL A 80 13.64 21.82 13.92
CA VAL A 80 14.78 22.42 13.22
C VAL A 80 16.03 22.06 14.03
N ILE A 81 16.90 21.22 13.47
CA ILE A 81 18.12 20.77 14.15
C ILE A 81 19.22 21.82 13.97
N SER A 82 19.38 22.32 12.74
CA SER A 82 20.29 23.42 12.41
C SER A 82 19.87 24.04 11.07
N GLU A 83 20.53 25.13 10.66
CA GLU A 83 20.25 25.79 9.38
C GLU A 83 20.46 24.85 8.17
N SER A 84 21.42 23.93 8.26
CA SER A 84 21.71 22.92 7.23
C SER A 84 20.89 21.63 7.36
N LEU A 85 20.28 21.37 8.53
CA LEU A 85 19.49 20.17 8.81
C LEU A 85 18.06 20.59 9.16
N LYS A 86 17.31 20.98 8.13
CA LYS A 86 15.92 21.45 8.23
C LYS A 86 15.06 20.96 7.06
N LEU A 87 13.74 21.02 7.25
CA LEU A 87 12.78 20.82 6.17
C LEU A 87 12.97 21.91 5.11
N GLN A 88 12.86 21.51 3.85
CA GLN A 88 12.93 22.41 2.69
C GLN A 88 11.54 22.98 2.36
N SER A 89 11.41 23.57 1.16
CA SER A 89 10.13 24.13 0.70
C SER A 89 9.02 23.09 0.70
N SER A 90 7.78 23.50 1.01
CA SER A 90 6.63 22.60 1.15
C SER A 90 6.45 21.65 -0.05
N ARG A 91 6.56 22.19 -1.27
CA ARG A 91 6.36 21.46 -2.53
C ARG A 91 7.48 20.50 -2.89
N SER A 92 8.58 20.51 -2.14
CA SER A 92 9.66 19.54 -2.29
C SER A 92 9.34 18.19 -1.65
N TYR A 93 8.14 18.03 -1.08
CA TYR A 93 7.69 16.83 -0.42
C TYR A 93 6.38 16.33 -1.02
N SER A 94 6.23 15.00 -1.05
CA SER A 94 4.97 14.30 -1.33
C SER A 94 4.84 13.13 -0.36
N LEU A 95 4.26 13.38 0.81
CA LEU A 95 4.25 12.43 1.91
C LEU A 95 2.96 11.59 1.89
N SER A 96 3.08 10.32 1.48
CA SER A 96 1.95 9.38 1.39
C SER A 96 1.40 8.95 2.76
N LEU A 97 0.07 8.82 2.87
CA LEU A 97 -0.61 8.19 4.00
C LEU A 97 -0.66 6.65 3.90
N SER A 98 -0.48 6.09 2.70
CA SER A 98 -0.52 4.66 2.44
C SER A 98 0.62 4.23 1.52
N PRO A 99 1.88 4.28 2.03
CA PRO A 99 3.05 3.84 1.28
C PRO A 99 3.02 2.32 1.16
N GLN A 100 2.76 1.81 -0.04
CA GLN A 100 2.72 0.38 -0.32
C GLN A 100 3.75 0.03 -1.39
N ILE A 101 4.43 -1.11 -1.19
CA ILE A 101 5.23 -1.70 -2.25
C ILE A 101 4.33 -2.51 -3.19
N ILE A 102 4.68 -2.54 -4.48
CA ILE A 102 3.97 -3.32 -5.49
C ILE A 102 4.94 -4.40 -5.99
N TYR A 103 4.67 -5.66 -5.67
CA TYR A 103 5.47 -6.76 -6.20
C TYR A 103 5.44 -6.79 -7.72
N THR A 104 6.55 -7.14 -8.37
CA THR A 104 6.62 -7.18 -9.85
C THR A 104 5.68 -8.22 -10.47
N LYS A 105 5.23 -9.21 -9.69
CA LYS A 105 4.17 -10.16 -10.04
C LYS A 105 2.76 -9.76 -9.54
N SER A 106 2.54 -8.50 -9.22
CA SER A 106 1.20 -7.96 -9.00
C SER A 106 0.47 -7.81 -10.33
N SER A 107 -0.79 -8.24 -10.39
CA SER A 107 -1.65 -8.04 -11.56
C SER A 107 -1.94 -6.56 -11.85
N LEU A 108 -1.76 -5.67 -10.86
CA LEU A 108 -1.87 -4.23 -11.06
C LEU A 108 -0.95 -3.74 -12.18
N LEU A 109 0.29 -4.21 -12.19
CA LEU A 109 1.28 -3.78 -13.19
C LEU A 109 0.87 -4.23 -14.60
N GLU A 110 0.32 -5.45 -14.71
CA GLU A 110 -0.22 -5.97 -15.98
C GLU A 110 -1.38 -5.10 -16.47
N TYR A 111 -2.33 -4.74 -15.58
CA TYR A 111 -3.45 -3.88 -15.95
C TYR A 111 -3.06 -2.45 -16.26
N LEU A 112 -2.04 -1.89 -15.60
CA LEU A 112 -1.49 -0.57 -15.96
C LEU A 112 -0.84 -0.59 -17.35
N ILE A 113 -0.24 -1.72 -17.75
CA ILE A 113 0.32 -1.92 -19.09
C ILE A 113 -0.80 -2.06 -20.12
N SER A 114 -1.77 -2.96 -19.90
CA SER A 114 -2.85 -3.22 -20.85
C SER A 114 -3.78 -2.01 -21.01
N SER A 115 -3.97 -1.21 -19.97
CA SER A 115 -4.73 0.04 -20.01
C SER A 115 -3.91 1.24 -20.52
N LYS A 116 -2.61 1.05 -20.81
CA LYS A 116 -1.66 2.10 -21.20
C LYS A 116 -1.46 3.22 -20.14
N ALA A 117 -2.01 3.06 -18.93
CA ALA A 117 -1.84 4.01 -17.82
C ALA A 117 -0.38 4.12 -17.35
N TYR A 118 0.43 3.07 -17.54
CA TYR A 118 1.85 3.07 -17.19
C TYR A 118 2.65 4.24 -17.82
N ARG A 119 2.20 4.81 -18.95
CA ARG A 119 2.87 5.92 -19.64
C ARG A 119 2.94 7.21 -18.81
N HIS A 120 2.11 7.31 -17.78
CA HIS A 120 2.06 8.46 -16.88
C HIS A 120 2.60 8.14 -15.48
N ILE A 121 3.15 6.94 -15.27
CA ILE A 121 3.64 6.50 -13.96
C ILE A 121 5.11 6.08 -14.11
N GLU A 122 5.99 6.71 -13.32
CA GLU A 122 7.38 6.29 -13.22
C GLU A 122 7.55 5.42 -11.96
N PHE A 123 8.08 4.22 -12.15
CA PHE A 123 8.34 3.27 -11.08
C PHE A 123 9.82 3.25 -10.69
N GLN A 124 10.06 3.12 -9.39
CA GLN A 124 11.38 2.95 -8.81
C GLN A 124 11.51 1.58 -8.16
N ALA A 125 12.72 1.00 -8.20
CA ALA A 125 12.97 -0.31 -7.64
C ALA A 125 12.89 -0.29 -6.10
N VAL A 126 12.22 -1.30 -5.54
CA VAL A 126 12.28 -1.65 -4.12
C VAL A 126 13.28 -2.78 -3.97
N GLY A 127 14.28 -2.60 -3.11
CA GLY A 127 15.34 -3.56 -2.91
C GLY A 127 15.89 -3.51 -1.49
N ASN A 128 16.79 -4.44 -1.16
CA ASN A 128 17.39 -4.60 0.17
C ASN A 128 16.39 -4.70 1.31
N TRP A 129 16.21 -5.93 1.77
CA TRP A 129 15.43 -6.22 2.97
C TRP A 129 16.41 -6.39 4.12
N TRP A 130 16.14 -5.74 5.24
CA TRP A 130 16.97 -5.76 6.44
C TRP A 130 16.14 -6.31 7.60
N ILE A 131 16.77 -7.09 8.47
CA ILE A 131 16.17 -7.62 9.69
C ILE A 131 17.06 -7.23 10.88
N CYS A 132 16.43 -6.64 11.90
CA CYS A 132 17.09 -6.32 13.16
C CYS A 132 17.29 -7.58 13.99
N ASP A 133 18.46 -7.71 14.61
CA ASP A 133 18.75 -8.82 15.51
C ASP A 133 17.91 -8.71 16.80
N GLN A 134 17.34 -9.82 17.27
CA GLN A 134 16.55 -9.85 18.50
C GLN A 134 17.43 -9.59 19.72
N GLU A 135 18.64 -10.15 19.74
CA GLU A 135 19.57 -9.99 20.88
C GLU A 135 20.25 -8.62 20.88
N ASN A 136 20.38 -7.99 19.71
CA ASN A 136 21.01 -6.69 19.58
C ASN A 136 20.39 -5.89 18.43
N CYS A 137 19.40 -5.07 18.79
CA CYS A 137 18.67 -4.20 17.87
C CYS A 137 19.56 -3.21 17.09
N SER A 138 20.79 -2.94 17.55
CA SER A 138 21.76 -2.09 16.82
C SER A 138 22.50 -2.82 15.69
N LYS A 139 22.21 -4.12 15.50
CA LYS A 139 22.77 -4.93 14.42
C LYS A 139 21.67 -5.26 13.42
N MET A 140 21.71 -4.60 12.27
CA MET A 140 20.86 -4.92 11.12
C MET A 140 21.58 -5.89 10.18
N ARG A 141 20.89 -6.93 9.73
CA ARG A 141 21.39 -7.89 8.75
C ARG A 141 20.57 -7.82 7.48
N LYS A 142 21.24 -7.85 6.33
CA LYS A 142 20.57 -7.94 5.04
C LYS A 142 19.99 -9.34 4.88
N ILE A 143 18.70 -9.44 4.59
CA ILE A 143 18.03 -10.67 4.21
C ILE A 143 18.58 -11.10 2.84
N PRO A 144 19.06 -12.35 2.69
CA PRO A 144 19.52 -12.89 1.42
C PRO A 144 18.39 -12.83 0.36
N THR A 145 18.67 -12.15 -0.76
CA THR A 145 17.67 -11.91 -1.82
C THR A 145 17.77 -12.92 -2.97
N GLY A 146 18.88 -13.64 -3.07
CA GLY A 146 19.10 -14.65 -4.12
C GLY A 146 19.70 -15.95 -3.59
N ARG A 147 19.67 -16.98 -4.44
CA ARG A 147 20.31 -18.27 -4.15
C ARG A 147 21.79 -18.07 -3.80
N GLU A 148 22.50 -17.23 -4.55
CA GLU A 148 23.91 -16.92 -4.29
C GLU A 148 24.14 -16.31 -2.90
N ASP A 149 23.31 -15.36 -2.49
CA ASP A 149 23.40 -14.73 -1.17
C ASP A 149 23.24 -15.77 -0.06
N ILE A 150 22.25 -16.67 -0.20
CA ILE A 150 22.02 -17.78 0.73
C ILE A 150 23.25 -18.69 0.82
N PHE A 151 23.88 -19.03 -0.32
CA PHE A 151 25.07 -19.88 -0.33
C PHE A 151 26.29 -19.19 0.30
N ARG A 152 26.46 -17.88 0.11
CA ARG A 152 27.56 -17.08 0.67
C ARG A 152 27.41 -16.82 2.17
N ASP A 153 26.18 -16.85 2.69
CA ASP A 153 25.92 -16.62 4.11
C ASP A 153 26.54 -17.74 4.98
N LYS A 154 27.52 -17.39 5.80
CA LYS A 154 28.22 -18.32 6.71
C LYS A 154 27.47 -18.55 8.02
N SER A 155 26.43 -17.77 8.30
CA SER A 155 25.61 -17.92 9.50
C SER A 155 24.61 -19.07 9.39
N ILE A 156 24.36 -19.57 8.18
CA ILE A 156 23.47 -20.70 7.91
C ILE A 156 24.31 -21.96 7.69
N ASP A 157 24.05 -23.01 8.44
CA ASP A 157 24.74 -24.29 8.30
C ASP A 157 24.29 -25.06 7.04
N ASN A 158 25.03 -26.09 6.66
CA ASN A 158 24.74 -26.85 5.43
C ASN A 158 23.40 -27.60 5.48
N ARG A 159 22.91 -27.97 6.67
CA ARG A 159 21.57 -28.57 6.81
C ARG A 159 20.50 -27.51 6.59
N GLY A 160 20.60 -26.35 7.25
CA GLY A 160 19.72 -25.22 7.07
C GLY A 160 19.64 -24.74 5.62
N LYS A 161 20.78 -24.64 4.92
CA LYS A 161 20.81 -24.28 3.49
C LYS A 161 20.05 -25.28 2.61
N ARG A 162 20.24 -26.59 2.85
CA ARG A 162 19.52 -27.63 2.09
C ARG A 162 18.02 -27.59 2.35
N ASN A 163 17.63 -27.45 3.62
CA ASN A 163 16.23 -27.38 4.04
C ASN A 163 15.55 -26.12 3.48
N LEU A 164 16.22 -24.97 3.53
CA LEU A 164 15.75 -23.73 2.94
C LEU A 164 15.58 -23.86 1.43
N MET A 165 16.55 -24.42 0.72
CA MET A 165 16.44 -24.61 -0.73
C MET A 165 15.30 -25.56 -1.12
N ARG A 166 15.02 -26.59 -0.31
CA ARG A 166 13.84 -27.46 -0.48
C ARG A 166 12.55 -26.66 -0.32
N PHE A 167 12.45 -25.86 0.74
CA PHE A 167 11.31 -24.97 0.98
C PHE A 167 11.09 -23.98 -0.18
N LEU A 168 12.13 -23.24 -0.58
CA LEU A 168 12.04 -22.24 -1.65
C LEU A 168 11.62 -22.84 -2.99
N LYS A 169 12.09 -24.05 -3.32
CA LYS A 169 11.65 -24.76 -4.55
C LYS A 169 10.17 -25.09 -4.52
N SER A 170 9.68 -25.56 -3.38
CA SER A 170 8.27 -25.89 -3.19
C SER A 170 7.38 -24.65 -3.35
N MET A 171 7.82 -23.50 -2.83
CA MET A 171 7.09 -22.24 -2.94
C MET A 171 7.01 -21.66 -4.37
N LEU A 172 7.76 -22.22 -5.32
CA LEU A 172 7.75 -21.83 -6.73
C LEU A 172 6.90 -22.78 -7.60
N ASN A 173 6.41 -23.90 -7.07
CA ASN A 173 5.59 -24.89 -7.79
C ASN A 173 4.10 -24.72 -7.43
N ASP A 174 3.27 -24.36 -8.41
CA ASP A 174 1.84 -24.06 -8.18
C ASP A 174 0.99 -25.24 -7.69
N GLU A 175 1.33 -26.46 -8.10
CA GLU A 175 0.63 -27.67 -7.64
C GLU A 175 0.95 -27.95 -6.17
N GLU A 176 2.22 -27.85 -5.78
CA GLU A 176 2.66 -28.02 -4.40
C GLU A 176 2.09 -26.92 -3.48
N LEU A 177 2.04 -25.66 -3.95
CA LEU A 177 1.46 -24.56 -3.20
C LEU A 177 0.01 -24.85 -2.79
N SER A 178 -0.80 -25.33 -3.74
CA SER A 178 -2.20 -25.66 -3.51
C SER A 178 -2.34 -26.83 -2.52
N GLN A 179 -1.51 -27.86 -2.66
CA GLN A 179 -1.47 -28.98 -1.72
C GLN A 179 -1.11 -28.51 -0.30
N HIS A 180 -0.12 -27.63 -0.16
CA HIS A 180 0.29 -27.11 1.14
C HIS A 180 -0.80 -26.29 1.83
N CYS A 181 -1.51 -25.45 1.08
CA CYS A 181 -2.65 -24.69 1.62
C CYS A 181 -3.79 -25.63 2.06
N GLN A 182 -4.08 -26.68 1.30
CA GLN A 182 -5.14 -27.65 1.63
C GLN A 182 -4.80 -28.50 2.86
N GLU A 183 -3.57 -28.99 2.96
CA GLU A 183 -3.16 -29.91 4.03
C GLU A 183 -2.81 -29.18 5.34
N PHE A 184 -2.20 -27.99 5.26
CA PHE A 184 -1.63 -27.29 6.41
C PHE A 184 -2.21 -25.91 6.66
N GLY A 185 -3.21 -25.46 5.89
CA GLY A 185 -3.68 -24.07 5.89
C GLY A 185 -3.99 -23.48 7.27
N GLN A 186 -4.56 -24.30 8.18
CA GLN A 186 -4.94 -23.91 9.53
C GLN A 186 -3.78 -23.95 10.56
N GLN A 187 -2.63 -24.53 10.21
CA GLN A 187 -1.45 -24.51 11.08
C GLN A 187 -0.82 -23.13 11.12
N THR A 188 -0.04 -22.87 12.15
CA THR A 188 0.78 -21.66 12.20
C THR A 188 1.98 -21.81 11.27
N LEU A 189 2.44 -20.69 10.71
CA LEU A 189 3.62 -20.65 9.86
C LEU A 189 4.85 -21.14 10.64
N ASP A 190 4.93 -20.85 11.93
CA ASP A 190 6.07 -21.24 12.76
C ASP A 190 6.20 -22.76 12.91
N GLU A 191 5.09 -23.43 13.23
CA GLU A 191 5.00 -24.89 13.36
C GLU A 191 5.22 -25.58 12.02
N TYR A 192 4.66 -25.04 10.93
CA TYR A 192 4.82 -25.60 9.60
C TYR A 192 6.28 -25.58 9.14
N LEU A 193 6.97 -24.44 9.31
CA LEU A 193 8.38 -24.31 8.90
C LEU A 193 9.31 -25.18 9.75
N ASP A 194 9.00 -25.36 11.04
CA ASP A 194 9.78 -26.22 11.94
C ASP A 194 9.53 -27.70 11.63
N ASN A 195 8.28 -28.15 11.68
CA ASN A 195 7.95 -29.57 11.58
C ASN A 195 8.14 -30.16 10.18
N ARG A 196 7.88 -29.39 9.11
CA ARG A 196 7.92 -29.91 7.73
C ARG A 196 9.27 -29.68 7.07
N PHE A 197 9.84 -28.50 7.28
CA PHE A 197 11.07 -28.11 6.62
C PHE A 197 12.28 -28.16 7.54
N GLU A 198 12.10 -28.29 8.86
CA GLU A 198 13.17 -28.31 9.87
C GLU A 198 14.06 -27.08 9.72
N LEU A 199 13.43 -25.90 9.64
CA LEU A 199 14.14 -24.64 9.51
C LEU A 199 14.52 -24.07 10.89
N PRO A 200 15.80 -23.70 11.11
CA PRO A 200 16.22 -23.00 12.31
C PRO A 200 15.41 -21.71 12.55
N LEU A 201 15.25 -21.32 13.82
CA LEU A 201 14.46 -20.15 14.24
C LEU A 201 14.78 -18.88 13.44
N TYR A 202 16.07 -18.59 13.22
CA TYR A 202 16.48 -17.43 12.43
C TYR A 202 15.93 -17.46 10.99
N LEU A 203 15.94 -18.62 10.32
CA LEU A 203 15.39 -18.73 8.96
C LEU A 203 13.87 -18.59 8.95
N ARG A 204 13.20 -19.10 10.00
CA ARG A 204 11.75 -18.91 10.17
C ARG A 204 11.40 -17.43 10.32
N GLN A 205 12.18 -16.68 11.10
CA GLN A 205 12.04 -15.23 11.24
C GLN A 205 12.28 -14.48 9.93
N VAL A 206 13.29 -14.87 9.15
CA VAL A 206 13.54 -14.30 7.81
C VAL A 206 12.35 -14.57 6.88
N ILE A 207 11.78 -15.78 6.90
CA ILE A 207 10.59 -16.12 6.10
C ILE A 207 9.38 -15.30 6.56
N ALA A 208 9.17 -15.13 7.86
CA ALA A 208 8.11 -14.26 8.37
C ALA A 208 8.28 -12.81 7.92
N ALA A 209 9.51 -12.29 7.98
CA ALA A 209 9.83 -10.92 7.57
C ALA A 209 9.46 -10.65 6.10
N ILE A 210 9.73 -11.58 5.18
CA ILE A 210 9.39 -11.42 3.75
C ILE A 210 7.88 -11.48 3.46
N THR A 211 7.08 -12.01 4.38
CA THR A 211 5.61 -12.06 4.23
C THR A 211 4.94 -10.73 4.50
N LEU A 212 5.63 -9.79 5.17
CA LEU A 212 5.07 -8.54 5.68
C LEU A 212 3.89 -8.73 6.64
N THR A 213 3.83 -9.88 7.34
CA THR A 213 2.82 -10.15 8.36
C THR A 213 2.95 -9.17 9.53
N LEU A 214 1.84 -8.51 9.88
CA LEU A 214 1.76 -7.68 11.10
C LEU A 214 1.49 -8.51 12.37
N ASN A 215 1.28 -9.81 12.23
CA ASN A 215 1.13 -10.75 13.34
C ASN A 215 2.46 -11.47 13.61
N PRO A 216 2.73 -11.89 14.86
CA PRO A 216 3.83 -12.81 15.14
C PRO A 216 3.73 -14.08 14.30
N ILE A 217 4.88 -14.72 14.03
CA ILE A 217 4.94 -15.92 13.18
C ILE A 217 4.06 -17.07 13.70
N HIS A 218 3.98 -17.22 15.03
CA HIS A 218 3.14 -18.22 15.71
C HIS A 218 1.64 -17.88 15.70
N LYS A 219 1.23 -16.74 15.13
CA LYS A 219 -0.17 -16.36 14.89
C LYS A 219 -0.50 -16.19 13.41
N THR A 220 0.49 -16.36 12.53
CA THR A 220 0.31 -16.21 11.09
C THR A 220 -0.05 -17.59 10.53
N SER A 221 -1.18 -17.74 9.83
CA SER A 221 -1.58 -19.02 9.26
C SER A 221 -0.81 -19.35 7.97
N VAL A 222 -0.67 -20.64 7.69
CA VAL A 222 -0.02 -21.13 6.46
C VAL A 222 -0.79 -20.68 5.21
N GLU A 223 -2.13 -20.78 5.23
CA GLU A 223 -2.99 -20.39 4.11
C GLU A 223 -2.82 -18.91 3.72
N TRP A 224 -2.59 -18.04 4.70
CA TRP A 224 -2.34 -16.62 4.46
C TRP A 224 -0.91 -16.34 3.98
N ALA A 225 0.07 -17.07 4.51
CA ALA A 225 1.49 -16.81 4.29
C ALA A 225 2.01 -17.39 2.96
N ILE A 226 1.63 -18.61 2.59
CA ILE A 226 2.19 -19.31 1.43
C ILE A 226 2.01 -18.52 0.12
N PRO A 227 0.81 -18.00 -0.22
CA PRO A 227 0.64 -17.20 -1.43
C PRO A 227 1.52 -15.94 -1.45
N ARG A 228 1.72 -15.31 -0.29
CA ARG A 228 2.59 -14.12 -0.14
C ARG A 228 4.07 -14.46 -0.32
N ILE A 229 4.53 -15.55 0.27
CA ILE A 229 5.89 -16.06 0.10
C ILE A 229 6.14 -16.42 -1.37
N SER A 230 5.20 -17.12 -1.99
CA SER A 230 5.29 -17.46 -3.41
C SER A 230 5.36 -16.21 -4.29
N ARG A 231 4.48 -15.21 -4.06
CA ARG A 231 4.51 -13.93 -4.78
C ARG A 231 5.86 -13.24 -4.62
N TYR A 232 6.38 -13.14 -3.39
CA TYR A 232 7.69 -12.57 -3.13
C TYR A 232 8.79 -13.27 -3.94
N LEU A 233 8.82 -14.61 -3.92
CA LEU A 233 9.84 -15.38 -4.64
C LEU A 233 9.71 -15.29 -6.16
N LYS A 234 8.50 -15.37 -6.71
CA LYS A 234 8.23 -15.25 -8.15
C LYS A 234 8.50 -13.85 -8.70
N SER A 235 8.52 -12.84 -7.84
CA SER A 235 8.77 -11.45 -8.21
C SER A 235 10.27 -11.13 -8.39
N PHE A 236 11.16 -11.91 -7.78
CA PHE A 236 12.60 -11.72 -7.97
C PHE A 236 13.01 -11.90 -9.42
N GLY A 237 13.68 -10.88 -9.97
CA GLY A 237 14.25 -10.93 -11.31
C GLY A 237 13.22 -10.79 -12.43
N ALA A 238 11.92 -10.65 -12.13
CA ALA A 238 10.87 -10.59 -13.14
C ALA A 238 11.04 -9.41 -14.11
N PHE A 239 11.55 -8.28 -13.62
CA PHE A 239 11.89 -7.09 -14.43
C PHE A 239 13.40 -6.93 -14.65
N GLY A 240 14.19 -7.97 -14.38
CA GLY A 240 15.64 -7.97 -14.43
C GLY A 240 16.31 -7.93 -13.04
N PRO A 241 17.66 -8.00 -12.99
CA PRO A 241 18.41 -8.04 -11.73
C PRO A 241 18.09 -6.84 -10.83
N GLY A 242 17.94 -7.09 -9.53
CA GLY A 242 17.64 -6.06 -8.53
C GLY A 242 16.16 -5.74 -8.33
N PHE A 243 15.27 -6.22 -9.21
CA PHE A 243 13.83 -6.02 -9.04
C PHE A 243 13.18 -7.18 -8.29
N ASN A 244 12.44 -6.83 -7.23
CA ASN A 244 11.52 -7.72 -6.53
C ASN A 244 10.16 -7.03 -6.34
N ALA A 245 10.17 -5.76 -5.98
CA ALA A 245 9.00 -4.90 -5.97
C ALA A 245 9.36 -3.54 -6.56
N VAL A 246 8.34 -2.73 -6.79
CA VAL A 246 8.45 -1.36 -7.27
C VAL A 246 7.54 -0.45 -6.45
N VAL A 247 7.86 0.85 -6.46
CA VAL A 247 6.97 1.91 -5.97
C VAL A 247 6.77 2.97 -7.05
N PRO A 248 5.57 3.52 -7.22
CA PRO A 248 5.36 4.73 -8.00
C PRO A 248 6.08 5.91 -7.33
N LYS A 249 6.70 6.78 -8.14
CA LYS A 249 7.19 8.07 -7.64
C LYS A 249 6.04 8.95 -7.17
N TRP A 250 6.39 9.97 -6.39
CA TRP A 250 5.49 11.07 -5.98
C TRP A 250 4.37 10.68 -5.02
N GLY A 251 4.54 9.63 -4.22
CA GLY A 251 3.61 9.28 -3.13
C GLY A 251 2.88 7.95 -3.30
N GLY A 252 3.41 7.03 -4.12
CA GLY A 252 2.92 5.67 -4.24
C GLY A 252 1.57 5.56 -4.94
N CYS A 253 0.62 4.84 -4.34
CA CYS A 253 -0.69 4.61 -4.93
C CYS A 253 -1.51 5.90 -5.17
N ALA A 254 -1.17 7.01 -4.50
CA ALA A 254 -1.74 8.33 -4.78
C ALA A 254 -1.60 8.71 -6.26
N GLU A 255 -0.44 8.43 -6.85
CA GLU A 255 -0.14 8.75 -8.25
C GLU A 255 -0.93 7.85 -9.20
N ILE A 256 -1.07 6.57 -8.85
CA ILE A 256 -1.90 5.62 -9.60
C ILE A 256 -3.36 6.09 -9.62
N ALA A 257 -3.90 6.52 -8.47
CA ALA A 257 -5.27 7.03 -8.37
C ALA A 257 -5.47 8.28 -9.26
N GLN A 258 -4.52 9.22 -9.24
CA GLN A 258 -4.58 10.41 -10.09
C GLN A 258 -4.49 10.10 -11.58
N VAL A 259 -3.58 9.22 -11.98
CA VAL A 259 -3.44 8.78 -13.38
C VAL A 259 -4.69 8.04 -13.86
N ALA A 260 -5.27 7.20 -13.01
CA ALA A 260 -6.52 6.50 -13.30
C ALA A 260 -7.69 7.47 -13.47
N CYS A 261 -7.80 8.48 -12.59
CA CYS A 261 -8.77 9.57 -12.73
C CYS A 261 -8.56 10.36 -14.04
N ARG A 262 -7.30 10.68 -14.38
CA ARG A 262 -6.94 11.35 -15.64
C ARG A 262 -7.37 10.54 -16.86
N ALA A 263 -7.14 9.23 -16.87
CA ALA A 263 -7.54 8.38 -17.99
C ALA A 263 -9.05 8.43 -18.23
N CYS A 264 -9.84 8.41 -17.16
CA CYS A 264 -11.29 8.59 -17.23
C CYS A 264 -11.70 9.98 -17.73
N ALA A 265 -11.01 11.04 -17.30
CA ALA A 265 -11.27 12.40 -17.81
C ALA A 265 -10.98 12.52 -19.32
N VAL A 266 -9.89 11.91 -19.80
CA VAL A 266 -9.57 11.81 -21.25
C VAL A 266 -10.67 11.03 -22.00
N GLY A 267 -11.26 10.03 -21.36
CA GLY A 267 -12.42 9.29 -21.86
C GLY A 267 -13.75 10.07 -21.86
N GLY A 268 -13.76 11.33 -21.39
CA GLY A 268 -14.95 12.18 -21.32
C GLY A 268 -15.64 12.22 -19.96
N GLY A 269 -15.07 11.58 -18.93
CA GLY A 269 -15.56 11.69 -17.56
C GLY A 269 -15.40 13.11 -17.00
N VAL A 270 -16.36 13.56 -16.19
CA VAL A 270 -16.32 14.87 -15.52
C VAL A 270 -15.97 14.70 -14.05
N TYR A 271 -15.11 15.58 -13.54
CA TYR A 271 -14.58 15.53 -12.18
C TYR A 271 -14.99 16.75 -11.36
N MET A 272 -15.39 16.52 -10.10
CA MET A 272 -15.66 17.59 -9.14
C MET A 272 -15.15 17.23 -7.74
N LEU A 273 -14.07 17.89 -7.32
CA LEU A 273 -13.61 17.86 -5.93
C LEU A 273 -14.45 18.81 -5.05
N ASP A 274 -14.27 18.73 -3.74
CA ASP A 274 -15.03 19.52 -2.75
C ASP A 274 -16.56 19.40 -2.93
N THR A 275 -17.02 18.24 -3.43
CA THR A 275 -18.41 17.98 -3.80
C THR A 275 -18.83 16.58 -3.34
N THR A 276 -19.91 16.50 -2.57
CA THR A 276 -20.47 15.22 -2.07
C THR A 276 -21.95 15.11 -2.42
N ILE A 277 -22.50 13.89 -2.32
CA ILE A 277 -23.95 13.67 -2.35
C ILE A 277 -24.57 14.25 -1.08
N GLN A 278 -25.61 15.06 -1.24
CA GLN A 278 -26.44 15.57 -0.16
C GLN A 278 -27.69 14.69 0.05
N SER A 279 -28.35 14.27 -1.03
CA SER A 279 -29.49 13.36 -0.98
C SER A 279 -29.64 12.57 -2.28
N ILE A 280 -30.20 11.35 -2.16
CA ILE A 280 -30.57 10.49 -3.28
C ILE A 280 -32.08 10.31 -3.23
N ASN A 281 -32.77 10.80 -4.25
CA ASN A 281 -34.21 10.58 -4.42
C ASN A 281 -34.42 9.32 -5.26
N PRO A 282 -35.37 8.45 -4.87
CA PRO A 282 -35.69 7.26 -5.66
C PRO A 282 -36.21 7.64 -7.05
N PRO A 283 -36.15 6.72 -8.03
CA PRO A 283 -36.69 6.98 -9.36
C PRO A 283 -38.18 7.30 -9.29
N GLU A 284 -38.62 8.32 -10.02
CA GLU A 284 -40.04 8.52 -10.32
C GLU A 284 -40.52 7.36 -11.21
N GLU A 285 -41.76 6.90 -11.03
CA GLU A 285 -42.32 5.71 -11.72
C GLU A 285 -42.25 5.79 -13.26
N ASP A 286 -42.13 7.00 -13.83
CA ASP A 286 -42.09 7.27 -15.27
C ASP A 286 -40.68 7.43 -15.89
N ARG A 287 -39.58 7.38 -15.10
CA ARG A 287 -38.21 7.73 -15.58
C ARG A 287 -37.21 6.58 -15.62
N ASP A 288 -37.57 5.44 -16.19
CA ASP A 288 -36.63 4.39 -16.62
C ASP A 288 -35.54 4.02 -15.56
N GLY A 289 -35.89 4.05 -14.27
CA GLY A 289 -34.99 3.75 -13.16
C GLY A 289 -33.91 4.79 -12.82
N LEU A 290 -33.97 6.01 -13.38
CA LEU A 290 -33.04 7.11 -13.07
C LEU A 290 -33.23 7.65 -11.66
N LYS A 291 -32.14 7.80 -10.91
CA LYS A 291 -32.11 8.42 -9.59
C LYS A 291 -31.80 9.90 -9.73
N GLU A 292 -32.52 10.74 -9.00
CA GLU A 292 -32.20 12.16 -8.88
C GLU A 292 -31.30 12.40 -7.67
N ILE A 293 -30.18 13.08 -7.88
CA ILE A 293 -29.18 13.32 -6.84
C ILE A 293 -28.95 14.81 -6.68
N LEU A 294 -29.03 15.28 -5.44
CA LEU A 294 -28.62 16.63 -5.07
C LEU A 294 -27.18 16.60 -4.57
N LEU A 295 -26.30 17.39 -5.18
CA LEU A 295 -24.92 17.56 -4.76
C LEU A 295 -24.80 18.72 -3.77
N SER A 296 -23.76 18.70 -2.93
CA SER A 296 -23.49 19.71 -1.91
C SER A 296 -23.27 21.12 -2.45
N ASN A 297 -22.97 21.26 -3.73
CA ASN A 297 -22.84 22.56 -4.41
C ASN A 297 -24.20 23.10 -4.93
N GLY A 298 -25.30 22.41 -4.66
CA GLY A 298 -26.66 22.77 -5.08
C GLY A 298 -27.09 22.23 -6.45
N SER A 299 -26.21 21.52 -7.17
CA SER A 299 -26.55 20.95 -8.49
C SER A 299 -27.41 19.70 -8.32
N ALA A 300 -28.52 19.62 -9.06
CA ALA A 300 -29.33 18.42 -9.21
C ALA A 300 -28.95 17.69 -10.51
N ILE A 301 -28.72 16.38 -10.42
CA ILE A 301 -28.33 15.52 -11.55
C ILE A 301 -29.22 14.27 -11.62
N SER A 302 -29.38 13.72 -12.82
CA SER A 302 -30.05 12.42 -13.02
C SER A 302 -29.03 11.36 -13.40
N VAL A 303 -29.04 10.22 -12.69
CA VAL A 303 -28.06 9.15 -12.88
C VAL A 303 -28.67 7.75 -12.81
N LYS A 304 -28.16 6.80 -13.61
CA LYS A 304 -28.59 5.39 -13.57
C LYS A 304 -27.94 4.64 -12.39
N ASN A 305 -26.61 4.66 -12.32
CA ASN A 305 -25.84 3.93 -11.31
C ASN A 305 -25.04 4.85 -10.41
N VAL A 306 -24.95 4.50 -9.12
CA VAL A 306 -24.20 5.26 -8.12
C VAL A 306 -23.25 4.30 -7.42
N VAL A 307 -21.96 4.61 -7.47
CA VAL A 307 -20.91 3.92 -6.75
C VAL A 307 -20.50 4.81 -5.58
N THR A 308 -20.83 4.38 -4.37
CA THR A 308 -20.42 5.07 -3.14
C THR A 308 -19.65 4.12 -2.25
N ASN A 309 -18.73 4.68 -1.48
CA ASN A 309 -18.19 3.98 -0.32
C ASN A 309 -19.30 4.06 0.75
N THR A 310 -19.99 2.95 0.99
CA THR A 310 -21.11 2.90 1.95
C THR A 310 -20.65 3.33 3.34
N ASP A 311 -21.22 4.43 3.84
CA ASP A 311 -21.03 4.95 5.22
C ASP A 311 -21.66 4.06 6.32
N GLN A 312 -22.25 2.91 5.95
CA GLN A 312 -22.62 1.88 6.93
C GLN A 312 -21.36 1.15 7.36
N PHE A 313 -20.60 1.80 8.23
CA PHE A 313 -19.38 1.25 8.77
C PHE A 313 -19.66 -0.06 9.49
N SER A 314 -19.04 -1.15 9.03
CA SER A 314 -18.87 -2.35 9.85
C SER A 314 -17.99 -2.03 11.07
N GLU A 315 -17.95 -2.95 12.03
CA GLU A 315 -16.91 -2.96 13.06
C GLU A 315 -15.50 -2.92 12.42
N ALA A 316 -14.57 -2.23 13.09
CA ALA A 316 -13.18 -2.18 12.66
C ALA A 316 -12.56 -3.58 12.75
N LYS A 317 -12.01 -4.07 11.64
CA LYS A 317 -11.37 -5.40 11.56
C LYS A 317 -9.99 -5.38 12.20
N MET A 318 -9.22 -4.33 11.94
CA MET A 318 -7.87 -4.15 12.44
C MET A 318 -7.53 -2.66 12.43
N THR A 319 -6.82 -2.21 13.46
CA THR A 319 -6.26 -0.86 13.52
C THR A 319 -4.74 -0.97 13.49
N VAL A 320 -4.09 -0.21 12.63
CA VAL A 320 -2.62 -0.11 12.57
C VAL A 320 -2.18 1.26 13.03
N SER A 321 -1.04 1.33 13.72
CA SER A 321 -0.36 2.58 14.01
C SER A 321 0.71 2.81 12.96
N LYS A 322 0.78 4.04 12.47
CA LYS A 322 1.71 4.47 11.42
C LYS A 322 2.55 5.65 11.87
N ILE A 323 3.76 5.73 11.33
CA ILE A 323 4.65 6.89 11.44
C ILE A 323 5.14 7.30 10.05
N VAL A 324 5.19 8.60 9.79
CA VAL A 324 5.89 9.21 8.65
C VAL A 324 6.97 10.11 9.23
N ALA A 325 8.23 9.74 9.02
CA ALA A 325 9.37 10.48 9.53
C ALA A 325 10.26 10.98 8.40
N VAL A 326 10.50 12.28 8.33
CA VAL A 326 11.51 12.86 7.42
C VAL A 326 12.82 12.97 8.18
N VAL A 327 13.90 12.40 7.63
CA VAL A 327 15.22 12.39 8.28
C VAL A 327 16.26 13.13 7.44
N PRO A 328 17.21 13.85 8.06
CA PRO A 328 18.19 14.67 7.36
C PRO A 328 19.43 13.85 6.96
N SER A 329 19.22 12.71 6.29
CA SER A 329 20.29 11.84 5.80
C SER A 329 19.79 11.01 4.61
N SER A 330 20.66 10.80 3.62
CA SER A 330 20.43 9.93 2.47
C SER A 330 20.40 8.44 2.84
N LEU A 331 20.98 8.06 3.99
CA LEU A 331 21.10 6.67 4.44
C LEU A 331 21.67 5.70 3.39
N ASP A 332 22.59 6.18 2.54
CA ASP A 332 23.09 5.48 1.34
C ASP A 332 23.53 4.03 1.58
N SER A 333 24.10 3.72 2.75
CA SER A 333 24.54 2.37 3.11
C SER A 333 23.43 1.32 3.05
N LEU A 334 22.17 1.71 3.21
CA LEU A 334 21.02 0.82 3.16
C LEU A 334 20.57 0.51 1.72
N PHE A 335 20.92 1.35 0.76
CA PHE A 335 20.53 1.24 -0.64
C PHE A 335 21.59 0.57 -1.53
N ASN A 336 22.79 0.31 -1.00
CA ASN A 336 23.89 -0.31 -1.76
C ASN A 336 23.52 -1.67 -2.38
N THR A 337 23.82 -1.84 -3.66
CA THR A 337 23.61 -3.09 -4.42
C THR A 337 24.94 -3.73 -4.77
N SER A 338 25.04 -5.06 -4.62
CA SER A 338 26.24 -5.85 -4.92
C SER A 338 26.26 -6.43 -6.34
N ILE A 339 25.28 -6.04 -7.18
CA ILE A 339 25.08 -6.54 -8.55
C ILE A 339 25.25 -5.35 -9.51
N ASP A 340 26.31 -5.37 -10.32
CA ASP A 340 26.71 -4.21 -11.15
C ASP A 340 25.64 -3.75 -12.17
N ILE A 341 24.76 -4.66 -12.60
CA ILE A 341 23.72 -4.39 -13.62
C ILE A 341 22.40 -3.95 -12.98
N ALA A 342 22.22 -4.16 -11.67
CA ALA A 342 20.99 -3.83 -10.98
C ALA A 342 20.90 -2.34 -10.68
N PRO A 343 19.72 -1.71 -10.84
CA PRO A 343 19.55 -0.32 -10.41
C PRO A 343 19.74 -0.20 -8.89
N VAL A 344 20.16 0.99 -8.45
CA VAL A 344 20.12 1.33 -7.03
C VAL A 344 18.65 1.41 -6.61
N PRO A 345 18.19 0.63 -5.62
CA PRO A 345 16.81 0.72 -5.16
C PRO A 345 16.55 2.09 -4.56
N ALA A 346 15.38 2.67 -4.85
CA ALA A 346 14.96 3.92 -4.22
C ALA A 346 14.27 3.67 -2.87
N VAL A 347 13.83 2.44 -2.61
CA VAL A 347 13.19 2.03 -1.36
C VAL A 347 13.85 0.79 -0.79
N CYS A 348 14.09 0.79 0.51
CA CYS A 348 14.47 -0.41 1.26
C CYS A 348 13.54 -0.66 2.44
N LEU A 349 13.57 -1.89 2.98
CA LEU A 349 12.70 -2.30 4.07
C LEU A 349 13.55 -2.74 5.26
N VAL A 350 13.19 -2.28 6.46
CA VAL A 350 13.74 -2.75 7.73
C VAL A 350 12.63 -3.38 8.56
N VAL A 351 12.87 -4.60 9.03
CA VAL A 351 11.95 -5.36 9.86
C VAL A 351 12.51 -5.48 11.26
N PHE A 352 11.69 -5.15 12.24
CA PHE A 352 11.92 -5.44 13.66
C PHE A 352 11.00 -6.60 14.05
N PRO A 353 11.52 -7.83 14.14
CA PRO A 353 10.76 -8.97 14.66
C PRO A 353 10.25 -8.70 16.07
N PRO A 354 9.25 -9.44 16.57
CA PRO A 354 8.91 -9.41 17.99
C PRO A 354 10.16 -9.56 18.86
N GLU A 355 10.20 -8.85 19.98
CA GLU A 355 11.27 -8.86 20.97
C GLU A 355 12.61 -8.26 20.50
N SER A 356 12.62 -7.51 19.39
CA SER A 356 13.84 -6.93 18.82
C SER A 356 14.05 -5.45 19.09
N ILE A 357 13.08 -4.72 19.64
CA ILE A 357 13.25 -3.32 20.03
C ILE A 357 12.55 -3.05 21.36
N GLU A 358 13.24 -2.29 22.22
CA GLU A 358 12.76 -1.87 23.53
C GLU A 358 12.75 -0.34 23.62
N THR A 359 11.72 0.21 24.24
CA THR A 359 11.66 1.62 24.62
C THR A 359 10.93 1.75 25.94
N GLN A 360 11.46 2.56 26.87
CA GLN A 360 10.83 2.82 28.17
C GLN A 360 10.45 1.55 28.96
N GLY A 361 11.26 0.48 28.86
CA GLY A 361 10.98 -0.81 29.52
C GLY A 361 9.93 -1.68 28.81
N ILE A 362 9.52 -1.31 27.59
CA ILE A 362 8.50 -1.99 26.80
C ILE A 362 9.13 -2.53 25.53
N THR A 363 9.06 -3.84 25.34
CA THR A 363 9.53 -4.52 24.14
C THR A 363 8.40 -4.72 23.14
N ASN A 364 8.70 -4.67 21.84
CA ASN A 364 7.69 -4.91 20.82
C ASN A 364 7.21 -6.37 20.82
N SER A 365 5.91 -6.61 21.06
CA SER A 365 5.31 -7.95 20.92
C SER A 365 4.87 -8.27 19.50
N LEU A 366 4.73 -7.25 18.66
CA LEU A 366 4.27 -7.33 17.27
C LEU A 366 5.42 -6.92 16.34
N PRO A 367 5.50 -7.52 15.13
CA PRO A 367 6.46 -7.08 14.12
C PRO A 367 6.25 -5.61 13.74
N ILE A 368 7.33 -4.87 13.56
CA ILE A 368 7.32 -3.50 13.05
C ILE A 368 8.05 -3.49 11.71
N TYR A 369 7.45 -2.84 10.71
CA TYR A 369 8.04 -2.65 9.39
C TYR A 369 8.29 -1.18 9.15
N ILE A 370 9.49 -0.82 8.71
CA ILE A 370 9.86 0.52 8.25
C ILE A 370 10.28 0.43 6.78
N THR A 371 9.54 1.06 5.86
CA THR A 371 10.03 1.32 4.50
C THR A 371 10.77 2.65 4.49
N ILE A 372 11.96 2.67 3.91
CA ILE A 372 12.82 3.85 3.83
C ILE A 372 12.90 4.25 2.37
N HIS A 373 12.35 5.42 2.07
CA HIS A 373 12.27 5.99 0.73
C HIS A 373 13.35 7.07 0.59
N SER A 374 14.26 6.85 -0.34
CA SER A 374 15.27 7.84 -0.72
C SER A 374 14.64 8.98 -1.52
N SER A 375 15.37 10.08 -1.68
CA SER A 375 14.99 11.17 -2.60
C SER A 375 14.68 10.74 -4.04
N GLY A 376 15.15 9.56 -4.47
CA GLY A 376 14.84 8.98 -5.79
C GLY A 376 13.34 8.71 -6.02
N THR A 377 12.55 8.55 -4.95
CA THR A 377 11.08 8.41 -5.06
C THR A 377 10.38 9.73 -5.38
N GLY A 378 11.07 10.87 -5.26
CA GLY A 378 10.49 12.21 -5.42
C GLY A 378 9.66 12.69 -4.21
N GLU A 379 9.63 11.94 -3.11
CA GLU A 379 8.81 12.28 -1.94
C GLU A 379 9.50 13.26 -0.98
N CYS A 380 10.81 13.48 -1.14
CA CYS A 380 11.59 14.43 -0.37
C CYS A 380 12.81 14.96 -1.16
N PRO A 381 13.44 16.08 -0.72
CA PRO A 381 14.66 16.61 -1.31
C PRO A 381 15.85 15.64 -1.25
N THR A 382 16.89 15.92 -2.04
CA THR A 382 18.20 15.26 -1.91
C THR A 382 18.75 15.38 -0.49
N ASP A 383 19.58 14.41 -0.10
CA ASP A 383 20.17 14.30 1.25
C ASP A 383 19.16 14.06 2.39
N GLN A 384 17.90 13.79 2.04
CA GLN A 384 16.87 13.37 2.99
C GLN A 384 16.27 12.03 2.57
N CYS A 385 15.65 11.37 3.53
CA CYS A 385 14.84 10.17 3.34
C CYS A 385 13.50 10.34 4.07
N VAL A 386 12.48 9.64 3.58
CA VAL A 386 11.20 9.46 4.28
C VAL A 386 11.12 8.03 4.80
N LEU A 387 10.86 7.87 6.09
CA LEU A 387 10.69 6.59 6.75
C LEU A 387 9.22 6.42 7.08
N TYR A 388 8.61 5.37 6.53
CA TYR A 388 7.24 5.01 6.79
C TYR A 388 7.20 3.75 7.63
N GLY A 389 6.68 3.86 8.85
CA GLY A 389 6.59 2.74 9.77
C GLY A 389 5.16 2.28 10.00
N THR A 390 4.98 0.98 10.22
CA THR A 390 3.67 0.38 10.53
C THR A 390 3.78 -0.82 11.47
N THR A 391 2.80 -0.95 12.37
CA THR A 391 2.54 -2.10 13.24
C THR A 391 1.06 -2.12 13.62
N ILE A 392 0.53 -3.24 14.10
CA ILE A 392 -0.79 -3.27 14.74
C ILE A 392 -0.81 -2.28 15.91
N ALA A 393 -1.91 -1.52 16.00
CA ALA A 393 -2.08 -0.50 17.02
C ALA A 393 -2.17 -1.10 18.41
N SER A 394 -1.44 -0.50 19.34
CA SER A 394 -1.45 -0.79 20.77
C SER A 394 -1.10 0.49 21.53
N GLU A 395 -1.28 0.50 22.85
CA GLU A 395 -0.95 1.66 23.70
C GLU A 395 0.49 2.19 23.45
N ASN A 396 1.44 1.27 23.21
CA ASN A 396 2.87 1.58 23.10
C ASN A 396 3.39 1.62 21.66
N SER A 397 2.55 1.27 20.69
CA SER A 397 2.91 1.16 19.26
C SER A 397 3.61 2.40 18.71
N LYS A 398 3.16 3.61 19.05
CA LYS A 398 3.76 4.87 18.58
C LYS A 398 5.16 5.10 19.13
N ALA A 399 5.35 4.87 20.43
CA ALA A 399 6.66 4.98 21.06
C ALA A 399 7.65 3.94 20.47
N LEU A 400 7.16 2.73 20.17
CA LEU A 400 7.95 1.70 19.52
C LEU A 400 8.32 2.06 18.07
N LEU A 401 7.41 2.66 17.31
CA LEU A 401 7.68 3.16 15.96
C LEU A 401 8.73 4.29 15.97
N GLU A 402 8.60 5.26 16.87
CA GLU A 402 9.59 6.34 17.04
C GLU A 402 10.96 5.80 17.48
N SER A 403 10.97 4.82 18.40
CA SER A 403 12.19 4.13 18.81
C SER A 403 12.84 3.36 17.66
N SER A 404 12.04 2.72 16.81
CA SER A 404 12.52 1.99 15.62
C SER A 404 13.17 2.93 14.60
N VAL A 405 12.56 4.08 14.32
CA VAL A 405 13.15 5.13 13.47
C VAL A 405 14.47 5.63 14.07
N SER A 406 14.48 5.91 15.37
CA SER A 406 15.68 6.38 16.08
C SER A 406 16.79 5.32 16.08
N ASN A 407 16.44 4.04 16.20
CA ASN A 407 17.38 2.93 16.14
C ASN A 407 18.04 2.80 14.76
N ILE A 408 17.27 2.92 13.66
CA ILE A 408 17.82 2.92 12.29
C ILE A 408 18.84 4.05 12.14
N LEU A 409 18.47 5.28 12.54
CA LEU A 409 19.37 6.43 12.48
C LEU A 409 20.64 6.22 13.30
N LYS A 410 20.50 5.70 14.53
CA LYS A 410 21.63 5.38 15.41
C LYS A 410 22.56 4.33 14.80
N THR A 411 21.99 3.30 14.20
CA THR A 411 22.76 2.20 13.62
C THR A 411 23.54 2.64 12.39
N VAL A 412 22.97 3.51 11.56
CA VAL A 412 23.59 3.95 10.30
C VAL A 412 24.49 5.17 10.47
N GLN A 413 24.09 6.15 11.28
CA GLN A 413 24.74 7.47 11.39
C GLN A 413 25.24 7.79 12.83
N GLY A 414 25.01 6.91 13.80
CA GLY A 414 25.32 7.14 15.22
C GLY A 414 24.29 8.04 15.95
N ASN A 415 24.57 8.39 17.21
CA ASN A 415 23.64 9.16 18.09
C ASN A 415 23.44 10.65 17.68
N ARG A 416 23.69 11.03 16.42
CA ARG A 416 23.80 12.44 16.02
C ARG A 416 22.56 13.02 15.35
N LEU A 417 21.62 12.18 14.90
CA LEU A 417 20.50 12.63 14.08
C LEU A 417 19.15 12.25 14.69
N GLU A 418 18.20 13.18 14.55
CA GLU A 418 16.78 12.99 14.84
C GLU A 418 15.97 13.25 13.56
N SER A 419 14.68 12.93 13.57
CA SER A 419 13.77 13.29 12.49
C SER A 419 13.46 14.79 12.48
N LEU A 420 13.40 15.37 11.28
CA LEU A 420 12.96 16.74 11.01
C LEU A 420 11.44 16.89 11.12
N LEU A 421 10.73 15.84 10.74
CA LEU A 421 9.28 15.73 10.84
C LEU A 421 8.95 14.34 11.35
N SER A 422 8.01 14.23 12.27
CA SER A 422 7.40 12.96 12.69
C SER A 422 5.89 13.16 12.76
N LEU A 423 5.17 12.49 11.87
CA LEU A 423 3.73 12.36 11.90
C LEU A 423 3.39 10.96 12.39
N SER A 424 2.50 10.83 13.37
CA SER A 424 1.94 9.56 13.81
C SER A 424 0.42 9.59 13.77
N TYR A 425 -0.19 8.47 13.40
CA TYR A 425 -1.64 8.31 13.37
C TYR A 425 -1.99 6.82 13.43
N ASP A 426 -3.22 6.53 13.84
CA ASP A 426 -3.78 5.19 13.73
C ASP A 426 -4.76 5.16 12.55
N GLN A 427 -4.76 4.07 11.80
CA GLN A 427 -5.64 3.87 10.66
C GLN A 427 -6.45 2.59 10.87
N GLU A 428 -7.76 2.73 10.90
CA GLU A 428 -8.69 1.60 10.99
C GLU A 428 -8.95 1.03 9.60
N SER A 429 -8.88 -0.29 9.48
CA SER A 429 -9.40 -1.06 8.35
C SER A 429 -10.79 -1.59 8.70
N ARG A 430 -11.76 -1.41 7.79
CA ARG A 430 -13.16 -1.80 7.99
C ARG A 430 -13.59 -2.75 6.89
N ILE A 431 -14.56 -3.60 7.17
CA ILE A 431 -15.15 -4.49 6.19
C ILE A 431 -16.26 -3.72 5.46
N THR A 432 -16.12 -3.55 4.16
CA THR A 432 -17.18 -3.05 3.30
C THR A 432 -17.77 -4.24 2.54
N SER A 433 -19.05 -4.53 2.78
CA SER A 433 -19.81 -5.47 1.96
C SER A 433 -20.52 -4.70 0.85
N HIS A 434 -20.00 -4.79 -0.37
CA HIS A 434 -20.62 -4.10 -1.50
C HIS A 434 -21.87 -4.80 -2.06
N THR A 435 -22.25 -5.98 -1.56
CA THR A 435 -23.48 -6.68 -2.02
C THR A 435 -24.06 -7.60 -0.93
N LYS A 436 -25.30 -8.08 -1.13
CA LYS A 436 -25.95 -9.14 -0.30
C LYS A 436 -25.24 -10.50 -0.37
N ASN A 437 -24.09 -10.63 -1.05
CA ASN A 437 -23.38 -11.89 -1.20
C ASN A 437 -22.21 -12.00 -0.20
N PRO A 438 -22.26 -12.90 0.79
CA PRO A 438 -21.27 -12.99 1.87
C PRO A 438 -19.87 -13.45 1.44
N GLU A 439 -19.68 -13.97 0.23
CA GLU A 439 -18.37 -14.44 -0.26
C GLU A 439 -17.41 -13.32 -0.69
N CYS A 440 -17.83 -12.04 -0.64
CA CYS A 440 -17.12 -10.92 -1.25
C CYS A 440 -16.96 -9.73 -0.30
N VAL A 441 -16.37 -10.01 0.86
CA VAL A 441 -15.97 -9.00 1.85
C VAL A 441 -14.72 -8.25 1.38
N VAL A 442 -14.84 -6.94 1.14
CA VAL A 442 -13.69 -6.07 0.89
C VAL A 442 -13.27 -5.44 2.21
N THR A 443 -11.97 -5.28 2.46
CA THR A 443 -11.48 -4.57 3.64
C THR A 443 -10.90 -3.23 3.19
N GLU A 444 -11.58 -2.13 3.49
CA GLU A 444 -11.13 -0.77 3.18
C GLU A 444 -11.10 0.11 4.43
N PRO A 445 -10.13 1.02 4.56
CA PRO A 445 -8.92 1.15 3.75
C PRO A 445 -7.99 -0.06 3.94
N PHE A 446 -7.17 -0.32 2.92
CA PHE A 446 -6.11 -1.32 3.00
C PHE A 446 -4.95 -0.79 3.82
N VAL A 447 -4.50 -1.59 4.78
CA VAL A 447 -3.44 -1.22 5.74
C VAL A 447 -2.19 -2.08 5.61
N ASP A 448 -2.20 -3.05 4.68
CA ASP A 448 -1.05 -3.92 4.40
C ASP A 448 0.11 -3.10 3.79
N PRO A 449 1.38 -3.40 4.15
CA PRO A 449 2.55 -2.71 3.60
C PRO A 449 2.81 -3.00 2.11
N ALA A 450 2.17 -4.02 1.55
CA ALA A 450 2.21 -4.34 0.13
C ALA A 450 0.82 -4.23 -0.49
N PHE A 451 0.77 -3.88 -1.78
CA PHE A 451 -0.47 -3.79 -2.53
C PHE A 451 -1.17 -5.16 -2.62
N ASP A 452 -2.49 -5.16 -2.42
CA ASP A 452 -3.34 -6.37 -2.50
C ASP A 452 -4.13 -6.42 -3.82
N ASP A 453 -3.76 -7.36 -4.69
CA ASP A 453 -4.45 -7.61 -5.96
C ASP A 453 -5.95 -7.96 -5.79
N ASN A 454 -6.42 -8.32 -4.58
CA ASN A 454 -7.85 -8.48 -4.34
C ASN A 454 -8.67 -7.22 -4.61
N ILE A 455 -8.06 -6.03 -4.50
CA ILE A 455 -8.67 -4.75 -4.90
C ILE A 455 -9.15 -4.83 -6.34
N LEU A 456 -8.32 -5.36 -7.24
CA LEU A 456 -8.60 -5.43 -8.67
C LEU A 456 -9.77 -6.37 -8.97
N ARG A 457 -9.92 -7.46 -8.20
CA ARG A 457 -11.07 -8.37 -8.35
C ARG A 457 -12.37 -7.67 -7.98
N SER A 458 -12.36 -6.84 -6.95
CA SER A 458 -13.51 -6.01 -6.57
C SER A 458 -13.85 -4.98 -7.65
N VAL A 459 -12.82 -4.28 -8.17
CA VAL A 459 -12.97 -3.32 -9.28
C VAL A 459 -13.52 -3.99 -10.54
N GLU A 460 -12.98 -5.14 -10.92
CA GLU A 460 -13.42 -5.87 -12.12
C GLU A 460 -14.88 -6.32 -12.00
N ARG A 461 -15.30 -6.80 -10.82
CA ARG A 461 -16.70 -7.18 -10.58
C ARG A 461 -17.64 -5.98 -10.70
N GLU A 462 -17.29 -4.86 -10.07
CA GLU A 462 -18.08 -3.63 -10.13
C GLU A 462 -18.16 -3.12 -11.58
N TRP A 463 -17.05 -3.17 -12.30
CA TRP A 463 -17.00 -2.81 -13.71
C TRP A 463 -17.90 -3.70 -14.59
N LYS A 464 -17.89 -5.03 -14.39
CA LYS A 464 -18.79 -5.97 -15.10
C LYS A 464 -20.26 -5.64 -14.83
N PHE A 465 -20.60 -5.40 -13.57
CA PHE A 465 -21.96 -5.02 -13.19
C PHE A 465 -22.43 -3.73 -13.88
N LEU A 466 -21.57 -2.71 -13.94
CA LEU A 466 -21.91 -1.40 -14.53
C LEU A 466 -21.93 -1.38 -16.06
N THR A 467 -21.15 -2.24 -16.70
CA THR A 467 -21.06 -2.30 -18.17
C THR A 467 -22.07 -3.25 -18.80
N GLN A 468 -22.58 -4.24 -18.05
CA GLN A 468 -23.39 -5.35 -18.57
C GLN A 468 -22.66 -6.16 -19.66
N GLU A 469 -21.32 -6.11 -19.66
CA GLU A 469 -20.52 -7.01 -20.50
C GLU A 469 -20.49 -8.38 -19.84
N ASP A 470 -21.03 -9.39 -20.55
CA ASP A 470 -20.84 -10.80 -20.20
C ASP A 470 -19.34 -11.14 -20.16
N GLU A 471 -19.00 -12.26 -19.52
CA GLU A 471 -17.64 -12.77 -19.26
C GLU A 471 -16.77 -13.01 -20.51
N ILE A 472 -16.54 -12.02 -21.37
CA ILE A 472 -15.53 -12.10 -22.43
C ILE A 472 -14.18 -11.92 -21.72
N PRO A 473 -13.36 -12.98 -21.59
CA PRO A 473 -12.12 -12.88 -20.86
C PRO A 473 -11.17 -11.91 -21.56
N GLY A 474 -10.53 -11.04 -20.79
CA GLY A 474 -9.51 -10.12 -21.30
C GLY A 474 -10.03 -8.76 -21.82
N THR A 475 -11.28 -8.39 -21.57
CA THR A 475 -11.80 -7.03 -21.88
C THR A 475 -11.50 -6.02 -20.76
N PHE A 476 -11.47 -6.47 -19.50
CA PHE A 476 -11.21 -5.59 -18.36
C PHE A 476 -9.83 -4.91 -18.46
N MET A 477 -9.84 -3.57 -18.45
CA MET A 477 -8.64 -2.72 -18.57
C MET A 477 -7.72 -3.09 -19.74
N ASN A 478 -8.25 -3.62 -20.83
CA ASN A 478 -7.46 -3.97 -22.00
C ASN A 478 -7.77 -3.02 -23.16
N PHE A 479 -6.83 -2.13 -23.43
CA PHE A 479 -7.05 -0.95 -24.26
C PHE A 479 -6.22 -1.02 -25.53
N GLU A 480 -6.89 -0.96 -26.68
CA GLU A 480 -6.24 -0.86 -27.99
C GLU A 480 -5.31 0.37 -28.06
N GLU A 481 -4.27 0.27 -28.90
CA GLU A 481 -3.44 1.44 -29.19
C GLU A 481 -4.26 2.45 -29.98
N LEU A 482 -4.36 3.67 -29.44
CA LEU A 482 -4.91 4.78 -30.20
C LEU A 482 -3.96 5.01 -31.39
N PRO A 483 -4.46 5.13 -32.63
CA PRO A 483 -3.62 5.47 -33.77
C PRO A 483 -2.91 6.80 -33.48
N ASN A 484 -1.59 6.79 -33.71
CA ASN A 484 -0.68 7.92 -33.47
C ASN A 484 -1.09 9.20 -34.23
#